data_AF-A0A4Y2SJ22-F1
#
_entry.id   AF-A0A4Y2SJ22-F1
#
_cell.length_a   1.000
_cell.length_b   1.000
_cell.length_c   1.000
_cell.angle_alpha   90.00
_cell.angle_beta   90.00
_cell.angle_gamma   90.00
#
_symmetry.space_group_name_H-M   'P 1'
#
loop_
_entity.id
_entity.type
_entity.pdbx_description
1 polymer ?
#
loop_
_entity_poly.entity_id
_entity_poly.type
_entity_poly.pdbx_seq_one_letter_code
_entity_poly.pdbx_strand_id
1 'polypeptide(L)'
;MENQTFTISFRGRYKVGINKCLIPIKISLFCWFAGARTTGAFVAVYLKNQGLSVAHLSMMVTISVVFQFIVGMISGMFADRIGRVKPFLFMHASIFIITLIGFIIMPKIEECGTKKITFDCLDHEITVRDSCQILQDNFHAGSCSLIYSENATHFGENCPFISIFLKEGISLEKNHLNQTSGLCVYQAYSRNYSSKDISKCDAHNCQTFQIICSGKNSLQCYNNRMLWILIYGILVVLYNTSRTNVYRFFDVITMDLINQYNSDFGKQRLWSVLGFSVGPPLAGFILHKTASNGSDKNYGPVFVFAAIFVILSLFPVWKVNPKFHKPASKLWKTSFELVKDVEIFLFLIFILILGFSFGFQMIYGNWYLQDLGASDLLLGVNTGVAAVSGIPFLYTAKWFINRTGVRNLFVLCLFSYAFYAFAFSLLREPWLAIGIELGNAYAYHLSWVAVLQYCDEVAPVELQATMIVLAGTLHYNVARLGSTVIGGNIMNNFGGRIAYRALGSIALCYGVIYGTCLMIQRLRKKKIGVQLNWGNSDNLPRIDSTMMAMYSKKNSDFMMAEIRGIKVQRFDMDSDVFDYEPRNVAHSNVSKDVSFLNQVDQ
;
A
#
# COMPACT_ATOMS: atom_id res chain seq x y z
N MET A 1 -11.34 -15.96 -38.16
CA MET A 1 -10.63 -15.73 -36.87
C MET A 1 -9.13 -16.07 -36.92
N GLU A 2 -8.61 -16.69 -37.98
CA GLU A 2 -7.22 -17.18 -38.05
C GLU A 2 -6.12 -16.10 -38.16
N ASN A 3 -6.42 -14.88 -38.64
CA ASN A 3 -5.41 -13.83 -38.83
C ASN A 3 -5.04 -13.01 -37.57
N GLN A 4 -5.67 -13.27 -36.42
CA GLN A 4 -5.53 -12.43 -35.22
C GLN A 4 -4.55 -12.97 -34.18
N THR A 5 -4.01 -14.18 -34.34
CA THR A 5 -3.10 -14.78 -33.34
C THR A 5 -1.73 -15.06 -33.94
N PHE A 6 -0.66 -14.58 -33.29
CA PHE A 6 0.72 -14.94 -33.61
C PHE A 6 1.14 -16.10 -32.72
N THR A 7 1.59 -17.22 -33.30
CA THR A 7 1.93 -18.42 -32.53
C THR A 7 3.44 -18.56 -32.46
N ILE A 8 4.01 -18.41 -31.26
CA ILE A 8 5.44 -18.66 -31.00
C ILE A 8 5.57 -20.10 -30.50
N SER A 9 6.35 -20.92 -31.20
CA SER A 9 6.68 -22.28 -30.79
C SER A 9 8.01 -22.28 -30.03
N PHE A 10 7.98 -22.63 -28.75
CA PHE A 10 9.19 -22.90 -27.97
C PHE A 10 9.46 -24.41 -27.94
N ARG A 11 10.61 -24.82 -28.50
CA ARG A 11 11.09 -26.22 -28.55
C ARG A 11 10.03 -27.24 -29.00
N GLY A 12 9.14 -26.87 -29.93
CA GLY A 12 8.10 -27.74 -30.51
C GLY A 12 6.98 -28.20 -29.58
N ARG A 13 7.12 -28.07 -28.26
CA ARG A 13 6.13 -28.56 -27.26
C ARG A 13 5.22 -27.48 -26.68
N TYR A 14 5.63 -26.21 -26.74
CA TYR A 14 4.86 -25.10 -26.18
C TYR A 14 4.50 -24.10 -27.29
N LYS A 15 3.22 -24.01 -27.63
CA LYS A 15 2.67 -23.01 -28.56
C LYS A 15 2.06 -21.85 -27.77
N VAL A 16 2.66 -20.67 -27.84
CA VAL A 16 2.12 -19.44 -27.23
C VAL A 16 1.41 -18.62 -28.30
N GLY A 17 0.07 -18.58 -28.25
CA GLY A 17 -0.74 -17.72 -29.11
C GLY A 17 -0.89 -16.32 -28.53
N ILE A 18 -0.41 -15.30 -29.26
CA ILE A 18 -0.53 -13.88 -28.91
C ILE A 18 -1.61 -13.25 -29.78
N ASN A 19 -2.72 -12.83 -29.17
CA ASN A 19 -3.74 -12.06 -29.86
C ASN A 19 -3.21 -10.65 -30.20
N LYS A 20 -3.11 -10.34 -31.49
CA LYS A 20 -2.60 -9.07 -32.04
C LYS A 20 -3.44 -7.87 -31.59
N CYS A 21 -4.75 -8.03 -31.42
CA CYS A 21 -5.65 -6.97 -30.99
C CYS A 21 -5.43 -6.54 -29.52
N LEU A 22 -4.80 -7.41 -28.71
CA LEU A 22 -4.47 -7.13 -27.32
C LEU A 22 -3.04 -6.61 -27.12
N ILE A 23 -2.21 -6.56 -28.16
CA ILE A 23 -0.85 -6.01 -28.07
C ILE A 23 -0.86 -4.53 -27.64
N PRO A 24 -1.72 -3.65 -28.21
CA PRO A 24 -1.75 -2.24 -27.81
C PRO A 24 -2.03 -2.06 -26.31
N ILE A 25 -3.01 -2.77 -25.75
CA ILE A 25 -3.33 -2.65 -24.32
C ILE A 25 -2.21 -3.20 -23.43
N LYS A 26 -1.52 -4.27 -23.83
CA LYS A 26 -0.35 -4.80 -23.09
C LYS A 26 0.78 -3.78 -23.00
N ILE A 27 1.12 -3.14 -24.13
CA ILE A 27 2.14 -2.08 -24.18
C ILE A 27 1.72 -0.91 -23.29
N SER A 28 0.46 -0.47 -23.40
CA SER A 28 -0.05 0.62 -22.58
C SER A 28 -0.04 0.31 -21.08
N LEU A 29 -0.44 -0.90 -20.68
CA LEU A 29 -0.41 -1.35 -19.30
C LEU A 29 1.03 -1.39 -18.76
N PHE A 30 1.98 -1.92 -19.54
CA PHE A 30 3.39 -1.90 -19.16
C PHE A 30 3.90 -0.46 -18.96
N CYS A 31 3.70 0.40 -19.96
CA CYS A 31 4.22 1.75 -19.94
C CYS A 31 3.61 2.60 -18.83
N TRP A 32 2.29 2.53 -18.65
CA TRP A 32 1.59 3.27 -17.59
C TRP A 32 2.06 2.84 -16.20
N PHE A 33 2.15 1.54 -15.93
CA PHE A 33 2.59 1.06 -14.61
C PHE A 33 4.07 1.35 -14.36
N ALA A 34 4.92 1.30 -15.39
CA ALA A 34 6.32 1.72 -15.27
C ALA A 34 6.43 3.19 -14.84
N GLY A 35 5.75 4.13 -15.51
CA GLY A 35 5.80 5.55 -15.17
C GLY A 35 5.09 5.89 -13.85
N ALA A 36 3.84 5.42 -13.67
CA ALA A 36 3.02 5.79 -12.52
C ALA A 36 3.50 5.16 -11.20
N ARG A 37 4.07 3.95 -11.22
CA ARG A 37 4.63 3.33 -10.01
C ARG A 37 6.02 3.86 -9.69
N THR A 38 6.80 4.27 -10.69
CA THR A 38 8.05 5.01 -10.48
C THR A 38 7.80 6.26 -9.64
N THR A 39 6.87 7.11 -10.06
CA THR A 39 6.54 8.33 -9.29
C THR A 39 5.98 7.96 -7.91
N GLY A 40 5.18 6.90 -7.80
CA GLY A 40 4.71 6.41 -6.51
C GLY A 40 5.83 6.02 -5.54
N ALA A 41 6.94 5.47 -6.05
CA ALA A 41 8.08 5.08 -5.23
C ALA A 41 8.86 6.29 -4.68
N PHE A 42 8.91 7.39 -5.45
CA PHE A 42 9.80 8.52 -5.16
C PHE A 42 9.08 9.79 -4.68
N VAL A 43 7.77 9.97 -4.90
CA VAL A 43 7.07 11.23 -4.55
C VAL A 43 7.14 11.54 -3.05
N ALA A 44 6.94 10.55 -2.17
CA ALA A 44 7.00 10.77 -0.72
C ALA A 44 8.40 11.26 -0.29
N VAL A 45 9.43 10.59 -0.81
CA VAL A 45 10.84 10.90 -0.58
C VAL A 45 11.25 12.24 -1.22
N TYR A 46 10.72 12.55 -2.39
CA TYR A 46 10.89 13.86 -3.03
C TYR A 46 10.30 14.97 -2.16
N LEU A 47 9.07 14.82 -1.65
CA LEU A 47 8.44 15.83 -0.80
C LEU A 47 9.24 16.04 0.50
N LYS A 48 9.78 14.97 1.07
CA LYS A 48 10.73 15.06 2.18
C LYS A 48 11.97 15.90 1.82
N ASN A 49 12.58 15.64 0.66
CA ASN A 49 13.73 16.41 0.16
C ASN A 49 13.40 17.88 -0.16
N GLN A 50 12.13 18.20 -0.42
CA GLN A 50 11.63 19.57 -0.59
C GLN A 50 11.35 20.29 0.74
N GLY A 51 11.60 19.66 1.90
CA GLY A 51 11.40 20.26 3.22
C GLY A 51 10.00 20.05 3.81
N LEU A 52 9.19 19.14 3.25
CA LEU A 52 7.90 18.79 3.84
C LEU A 52 8.06 17.73 4.93
N SER A 53 7.31 17.88 6.01
CA SER A 53 7.22 16.90 7.10
C SER A 53 6.28 15.74 6.76
N VAL A 54 6.35 14.69 7.57
CA VAL A 54 5.41 13.55 7.52
C VAL A 54 3.97 14.02 7.74
N ALA A 55 3.75 15.00 8.61
CA ALA A 55 2.43 15.57 8.86
C ALA A 55 1.84 16.24 7.59
N HIS A 56 2.64 17.03 6.88
CA HIS A 56 2.21 17.65 5.61
C HIS A 56 1.84 16.58 4.58
N LEU A 57 2.71 15.58 4.37
CA LEU A 57 2.43 14.45 3.46
C LEU A 57 1.10 13.77 3.82
N SER A 58 0.91 13.46 5.10
CA SER A 58 -0.26 12.75 5.60
C SER A 58 -1.55 13.54 5.37
N MET A 59 -1.54 14.84 5.62
CA MET A 59 -2.67 15.74 5.35
C MET A 59 -3.01 15.75 3.85
N MET A 60 -2.01 15.95 2.98
CA MET A 60 -2.19 16.00 1.53
C MET A 60 -2.74 14.68 0.97
N VAL A 61 -2.21 13.54 1.41
CA VAL A 61 -2.69 12.23 0.95
C VAL A 61 -4.08 11.91 1.51
N THR A 62 -4.40 12.31 2.74
CA THR A 62 -5.75 12.16 3.32
C THR A 62 -6.79 12.89 2.46
N ILE A 63 -6.54 14.16 2.13
CA ILE A 63 -7.41 14.93 1.22
C ILE A 63 -7.47 14.25 -0.15
N SER A 64 -6.33 13.75 -0.65
CA SER A 64 -6.27 13.04 -1.93
C SER A 64 -7.18 11.82 -1.98
N VAL A 65 -7.31 11.05 -0.90
CA VAL A 65 -8.15 9.83 -0.87
C VAL A 65 -9.64 10.18 -0.98
N VAL A 66 -10.08 11.25 -0.31
CA VAL A 66 -11.45 11.76 -0.43
C VAL A 66 -11.76 12.20 -1.86
N PHE A 67 -10.85 12.97 -2.47
CA PHE A 67 -10.99 13.42 -3.86
C PHE A 67 -10.94 12.25 -4.86
N GLN A 68 -10.08 11.25 -4.66
CA GLN A 68 -10.03 10.03 -5.48
C GLN A 68 -11.39 9.30 -5.52
N PHE A 69 -12.10 9.26 -4.40
CA PHE A 69 -13.43 8.64 -4.32
C PHE A 69 -14.46 9.46 -5.11
N ILE A 70 -14.58 10.75 -4.80
CA ILE A 70 -15.58 11.65 -5.40
C ILE A 70 -15.35 11.78 -6.92
N VAL A 71 -14.13 12.16 -7.32
CA VAL A 71 -13.81 12.41 -8.73
C VAL A 71 -13.90 11.13 -9.56
N GLY A 72 -13.55 9.98 -8.97
CA GLY A 72 -13.69 8.71 -9.66
C GLY A 72 -15.13 8.26 -9.85
N MET A 73 -15.99 8.47 -8.85
CA MET A 73 -17.43 8.22 -8.99
C MET A 73 -18.03 9.12 -10.08
N ILE A 74 -17.74 10.42 -10.05
CA ILE A 74 -18.20 11.39 -11.04
C ILE A 74 -17.71 11.00 -12.45
N SER A 75 -16.40 10.73 -12.60
CA SER A 75 -15.81 10.36 -13.90
C SER A 75 -16.40 9.06 -14.44
N GLY A 76 -16.68 8.07 -13.58
CA GLY A 76 -17.37 6.84 -13.94
C GLY A 76 -18.79 7.09 -14.44
N MET A 77 -19.60 7.82 -13.66
CA MET A 77 -20.98 8.17 -14.04
C MET A 77 -21.06 8.90 -15.39
N PHE A 78 -20.13 9.83 -15.64
CA PHE A 78 -20.07 10.54 -16.92
C PHE A 78 -19.57 9.63 -18.06
N ALA A 79 -18.58 8.78 -17.81
CA ALA A 79 -18.12 7.80 -18.80
C ALA A 79 -19.26 6.84 -19.20
N ASP A 80 -20.06 6.40 -18.24
CA ASP A 80 -21.21 5.52 -18.46
C ASP A 80 -22.32 6.23 -19.24
N ARG A 81 -22.60 7.51 -18.92
CA ARG A 81 -23.61 8.32 -19.62
C ARG A 81 -23.22 8.61 -21.07
N ILE A 82 -21.95 8.90 -21.33
CA ILE A 82 -21.43 9.19 -22.67
C ILE A 82 -21.20 7.88 -23.46
N GLY A 83 -21.06 6.75 -22.77
CA GLY A 83 -20.73 5.45 -23.38
C GLY A 83 -19.32 5.41 -23.96
N ARG A 84 -18.42 6.29 -23.50
CA ARG A 84 -17.02 6.36 -23.96
C ARG A 84 -16.07 6.61 -22.80
N VAL A 85 -15.18 5.64 -22.53
CA VAL A 85 -14.20 5.70 -21.43
C VAL A 85 -12.89 6.38 -21.81
N LYS A 86 -12.49 6.35 -23.09
CA LYS A 86 -11.22 6.93 -23.56
C LYS A 86 -11.05 8.42 -23.22
N PRO A 87 -12.04 9.31 -23.48
CA PRO A 87 -11.83 10.73 -23.24
C PRO A 87 -11.47 11.02 -21.77
N PHE A 88 -12.08 10.30 -20.83
CA PHE A 88 -11.77 10.42 -19.40
C PHE A 88 -10.38 9.88 -19.06
N LEU A 89 -9.95 8.78 -19.69
CA LEU A 89 -8.57 8.29 -19.57
C LEU A 89 -7.57 9.37 -20.00
N PHE A 90 -7.74 9.94 -21.21
CA PHE A 90 -6.85 10.98 -21.73
C PHE A 90 -6.89 12.25 -20.86
N MET A 91 -8.07 12.67 -20.40
CA MET A 91 -8.22 13.82 -19.51
C MET A 91 -7.41 13.63 -18.21
N HIS A 92 -7.61 12.52 -17.50
CA HIS A 92 -6.86 12.26 -16.27
C HIS A 92 -5.36 12.05 -16.54
N ALA A 93 -4.97 11.42 -17.65
CA ALA A 93 -3.56 11.26 -17.99
C ALA A 93 -2.89 12.61 -18.31
N SER A 94 -3.58 13.54 -18.96
CA SER A 94 -3.09 14.90 -19.18
C SER A 94 -2.91 15.66 -17.86
N ILE A 95 -3.88 15.58 -16.95
CA ILE A 95 -3.76 16.16 -15.60
C ILE A 95 -2.54 15.56 -14.89
N PHE A 96 -2.34 14.24 -14.99
CA PHE A 96 -1.19 13.57 -14.40
C PHE A 96 0.13 14.11 -14.96
N ILE A 97 0.28 14.22 -16.29
CA ILE A 97 1.49 14.80 -16.92
C ILE A 97 1.72 16.24 -16.44
N ILE A 98 0.68 17.08 -16.40
CA ILE A 98 0.78 18.45 -15.88
C ILE A 98 1.30 18.45 -14.44
N THR A 99 0.81 17.53 -13.59
CA THR A 99 1.32 17.43 -12.22
C THR A 99 2.78 17.00 -12.14
N LEU A 100 3.26 16.13 -13.05
CA LEU A 100 4.66 15.74 -13.12
C LEU A 100 5.55 16.93 -13.50
N ILE A 101 5.10 17.74 -14.47
CA ILE A 101 5.79 18.98 -14.84
C ILE A 101 5.79 19.96 -13.65
N GLY A 102 4.67 20.05 -12.91
CA GLY A 102 4.58 20.81 -11.68
C GLY A 102 5.67 20.41 -10.67
N PHE A 103 5.86 19.12 -10.39
CA PHE A 103 6.90 18.65 -9.47
C PHE A 103 8.33 18.98 -9.91
N ILE A 104 8.58 19.17 -11.21
CA ILE A 104 9.91 19.58 -11.70
C ILE A 104 10.18 21.06 -11.39
N ILE A 105 9.14 21.91 -11.47
CA ILE A 105 9.27 23.37 -11.34
C ILE A 105 9.23 23.82 -9.87
N MET A 106 8.62 23.04 -8.99
CA MET A 106 8.42 23.44 -7.59
C MET A 106 9.75 23.65 -6.84
N PRO A 107 9.92 24.79 -6.14
CA PRO A 107 11.11 25.09 -5.37
C PRO A 107 11.11 24.34 -4.03
N LYS A 108 12.30 24.26 -3.42
CA LYS A 108 12.49 23.79 -2.05
C LYS A 108 11.84 24.76 -1.07
N ILE A 109 11.18 24.20 -0.05
CA ILE A 109 10.60 24.97 1.04
C ILE A 109 11.66 25.14 2.12
N GLU A 110 12.14 26.37 2.27
CA GLU A 110 13.07 26.72 3.34
C GLU A 110 12.40 26.60 4.72
N GLU A 111 13.17 26.17 5.71
CA GLU A 111 12.73 26.20 7.11
C GLU A 111 12.71 27.65 7.59
N CYS A 112 11.50 28.18 7.76
CA CYS A 112 11.27 29.49 8.37
C CYS A 112 11.47 29.36 9.89
N GLY A 113 12.73 29.40 10.30
CA GLY A 113 13.13 29.22 11.67
C GLY A 113 14.49 29.82 11.93
N THR A 114 14.81 30.01 13.19
CA THR A 114 16.11 30.49 13.61
C THR A 114 17.20 29.50 13.20
N LYS A 115 18.20 29.95 12.44
CA LYS A 115 19.35 29.13 12.07
C LYS A 115 20.26 29.01 13.29
N LYS A 116 20.52 27.78 13.72
CA LYS A 116 21.50 27.49 14.76
C LYS A 116 22.88 27.48 14.12
N ILE A 117 23.68 28.48 14.42
CA ILE A 117 25.02 28.65 13.88
C ILE A 117 26.00 28.30 14.99
N THR A 118 26.89 27.33 14.72
CA THR A 118 27.98 26.96 15.62
C THR A 118 29.24 27.66 15.15
N PHE A 119 29.87 28.39 16.05
CA PHE A 119 31.11 29.10 15.79
C PHE A 119 32.25 28.38 16.52
N ASP A 120 33.30 28.08 15.76
CA ASP A 120 34.54 27.46 16.23
C ASP A 120 35.67 28.50 16.11
N CYS A 121 36.47 28.63 17.16
CA CYS A 121 37.72 29.38 17.14
C CYS A 121 38.88 28.48 16.67
N LEU A 122 39.37 28.68 15.45
CA LEU A 122 40.47 27.93 14.82
C LEU A 122 41.56 28.92 14.39
N ASP A 123 42.81 28.69 14.80
CA ASP A 123 43.98 29.52 14.41
C ASP A 123 43.78 31.03 14.59
N HIS A 124 43.11 31.42 15.68
CA HIS A 124 42.76 32.80 16.03
C HIS A 124 41.71 33.47 15.12
N GLU A 125 41.08 32.73 14.23
CA GLU A 125 39.95 33.17 13.42
C GLU A 125 38.63 32.52 13.88
N ILE A 126 37.53 33.27 13.76
CA ILE A 126 36.19 32.76 14.04
C ILE A 126 35.64 32.13 12.77
N THR A 127 35.49 30.82 12.82
CA THR A 127 34.99 30.02 11.71
C THR A 127 33.62 29.44 12.04
N VAL A 128 32.81 29.21 11.01
CA VAL A 128 31.50 28.59 11.10
C VAL A 128 31.52 27.34 10.25
N ARG A 129 31.15 26.21 10.85
CA ARG A 129 30.97 24.95 10.11
C ARG A 129 29.49 24.75 9.81
N ASP A 130 29.13 24.80 8.54
CA ASP A 130 27.75 24.57 8.08
C ASP A 130 27.75 23.88 6.70
N SER A 131 26.57 23.44 6.25
CA SER A 131 26.35 22.91 4.92
C SER A 131 26.83 23.89 3.83
N CYS A 132 27.43 23.37 2.76
CA CYS A 132 28.03 24.13 1.66
C CYS A 132 27.05 24.97 0.79
N GLN A 133 25.84 25.22 1.26
CA GLN A 133 24.77 25.90 0.53
C GLN A 133 24.78 27.42 0.72
N ILE A 134 25.49 27.93 1.72
CA ILE A 134 25.55 29.35 2.02
C ILE A 134 26.55 29.98 1.04
N LEU A 135 26.11 30.94 0.23
CA LEU A 135 27.00 31.78 -0.58
C LEU A 135 27.39 33.06 0.18
N GLN A 136 26.42 33.69 0.86
CA GLN A 136 26.61 34.85 1.73
C GLN A 136 25.32 35.07 2.55
N ASP A 137 25.34 34.82 3.86
CA ASP A 137 24.18 35.05 4.74
C ASP A 137 24.43 36.26 5.66
N ASN A 138 23.46 37.17 5.71
CA ASN A 138 23.53 38.40 6.51
C ASN A 138 22.43 38.41 7.59
N PHE A 139 22.83 38.27 8.85
CA PHE A 139 21.96 38.37 10.01
C PHE A 139 21.99 39.79 10.61
N HIS A 140 20.88 40.23 11.19
CA HIS A 140 20.76 41.55 11.80
C HIS A 140 20.92 41.51 13.32
N ALA A 141 21.44 42.61 13.88
CA ALA A 141 21.47 42.90 15.31
C ALA A 141 20.08 42.70 15.95
N GLY A 142 20.01 42.00 17.07
CA GLY A 142 18.75 41.71 17.78
C GLY A 142 17.92 40.54 17.22
N SER A 143 18.27 40.00 16.05
CA SER A 143 17.65 38.77 15.53
C SER A 143 18.28 37.50 16.07
N CYS A 144 19.39 37.62 16.80
CA CYS A 144 20.19 36.50 17.26
C CYS A 144 20.18 36.36 18.80
N SER A 145 20.10 35.14 19.32
CA SER A 145 20.18 34.82 20.75
C SER A 145 21.20 33.70 21.02
N LEU A 146 21.89 33.78 22.16
CA LEU A 146 22.88 32.77 22.57
C LEU A 146 22.18 31.54 23.17
N ILE A 147 22.57 30.33 22.77
CA ILE A 147 22.04 29.09 23.40
C ILE A 147 22.94 28.59 24.53
N TYR A 148 24.26 28.46 24.29
CA TYR A 148 25.16 27.74 25.20
C TYR A 148 26.65 27.92 24.84
N SER A 149 27.54 27.83 25.84
CA SER A 149 28.99 27.64 25.74
C SER A 149 29.41 26.55 26.72
N GLU A 150 30.04 25.50 26.23
CA GLU A 150 30.55 24.41 27.07
C GLU A 150 31.88 24.90 27.70
N ASN A 151 31.90 25.06 29.04
CA ASN A 151 32.94 25.63 29.93
C ASN A 151 32.74 27.07 30.46
N ALA A 152 31.58 27.70 30.28
CA ALA A 152 31.25 28.93 31.01
C ALA A 152 30.38 28.61 32.25
N THR A 153 31.01 28.33 33.39
CA THR A 153 30.31 28.20 34.69
C THR A 153 29.79 29.53 35.26
N HIS A 154 29.81 30.62 34.50
CA HIS A 154 29.24 31.90 34.93
C HIS A 154 28.37 32.51 33.82
N PHE A 155 27.10 32.74 34.17
CA PHE A 155 26.20 33.64 33.45
C PHE A 155 26.79 35.05 33.56
N GLY A 156 27.48 35.49 32.49
CA GLY A 156 28.10 36.81 32.41
C GLY A 156 29.62 36.75 32.52
N GLU A 157 30.29 37.35 31.52
CA GLU A 157 31.75 37.56 31.41
C GLU A 157 32.58 36.32 31.06
N ASN A 158 32.89 36.14 29.75
CA ASN A 158 34.26 35.85 29.26
C ASN A 158 34.42 35.52 27.75
N CYS A 159 33.52 35.96 26.84
CA CYS A 159 33.85 36.06 25.42
C CYS A 159 33.47 37.45 24.87
N PRO A 160 34.41 38.43 24.80
CA PRO A 160 34.09 39.81 24.45
C PRO A 160 33.45 39.97 23.06
N PHE A 161 33.83 39.13 22.09
CA PHE A 161 33.32 39.19 20.72
C PHE A 161 31.85 38.74 20.58
N ILE A 162 31.30 37.92 21.49
CA ILE A 162 29.89 37.48 21.45
C ILE A 162 28.95 38.69 21.56
N SER A 163 29.29 39.62 22.48
CA SER A 163 28.51 40.84 22.70
C SER A 163 28.48 41.75 21.46
N ILE A 164 29.56 41.74 20.67
CA ILE A 164 29.71 42.52 19.45
C ILE A 164 28.80 41.93 18.35
N PHE A 165 28.82 40.61 18.16
CA PHE A 165 27.97 39.95 17.17
C PHE A 165 26.46 40.10 17.45
N LEU A 166 26.06 40.04 18.73
CA LEU A 166 24.65 40.20 19.12
C LEU A 166 24.13 41.64 18.92
N LYS A 167 25.00 42.65 19.08
CA LYS A 167 24.65 44.07 18.95
C LYS A 167 24.71 44.61 17.52
N GLU A 168 25.58 44.09 16.67
CA GLU A 168 25.86 44.68 15.34
C GLU A 168 25.44 43.78 14.15
N GLY A 169 25.09 42.52 14.40
CA GLY A 169 24.71 41.54 13.37
C GLY A 169 25.92 40.81 12.77
N ILE A 170 25.66 39.70 12.09
CA ILE A 170 26.67 38.74 11.61
C ILE A 170 26.61 38.65 10.09
N SER A 171 27.75 38.70 9.42
CA SER A 171 27.90 38.36 8.00
C SER A 171 28.77 37.11 7.87
N LEU A 172 28.34 36.15 7.06
CA LEU A 172 29.10 34.93 6.76
C LEU A 172 29.63 34.98 5.32
N GLU A 173 30.94 34.85 5.17
CA GLU A 173 31.62 34.77 3.88
C GLU A 173 32.27 33.39 3.72
N LYS A 174 32.24 32.85 2.50
CA LYS A 174 32.81 31.52 2.23
C LYS A 174 34.34 31.61 2.21
N ASN A 175 35.00 30.88 3.12
CA ASN A 175 36.45 30.79 3.11
C ASN A 175 36.87 29.61 2.21
N HIS A 176 37.88 29.80 1.36
CA HIS A 176 38.40 28.77 0.45
C HIS A 176 39.30 27.78 1.21
N LEU A 177 38.74 26.98 2.12
CA LEU A 177 39.48 25.96 2.87
C LEU A 177 38.85 24.57 2.71
N ASN A 178 39.73 23.58 2.66
CA ASN A 178 39.51 22.22 2.16
C ASN A 178 38.23 21.53 2.64
N GLN A 179 37.55 20.88 1.67
CA GLN A 179 36.38 20.04 1.91
C GLN A 179 36.78 18.75 2.63
N THR A 180 36.52 18.68 3.93
CA THR A 180 36.42 17.41 4.65
C THR A 180 34.95 17.07 4.86
N SER A 181 34.47 16.06 4.12
CA SER A 181 33.18 15.38 4.31
C SER A 181 31.95 16.27 4.53
N GLY A 182 31.46 16.93 3.47
CA GLY A 182 30.10 17.50 3.42
C GLY A 182 29.82 18.79 4.21
N LEU A 183 30.80 19.31 4.96
CA LEU A 183 30.72 20.58 5.71
C LEU A 183 31.67 21.61 5.10
N CYS A 184 31.17 22.82 4.87
CA CYS A 184 31.97 23.97 4.46
C CYS A 184 32.33 24.85 5.66
N VAL A 185 33.52 25.42 5.61
CA VAL A 185 34.00 26.38 6.60
C VAL A 185 33.76 27.79 6.07
N TYR A 186 33.04 28.59 6.84
CA TYR A 186 32.72 29.98 6.57
C TYR A 186 33.47 30.88 7.55
N GLN A 187 33.91 32.05 7.11
CA GLN A 187 34.49 33.07 7.97
C GLN A 187 33.38 34.04 8.39
N ALA A 188 33.32 34.36 9.68
CA ALA A 188 32.29 35.23 10.23
C ALA A 188 32.84 36.62 10.54
N TYR A 189 32.12 37.65 10.10
CA TYR A 189 32.49 39.06 10.29
C TYR A 189 31.35 39.86 10.90
N SER A 190 31.70 40.89 11.67
CA SER A 190 30.75 41.92 12.11
C SER A 190 30.59 42.97 11.00
N ARG A 191 29.36 43.45 10.78
CA ARG A 191 29.03 44.33 9.65
C ARG A 191 29.73 45.70 9.70
N ASN A 192 30.15 46.14 10.89
CA ASN A 192 30.71 47.48 11.14
C ASN A 192 32.18 47.49 11.61
N TYR A 193 32.85 46.33 11.66
CA TYR A 193 34.23 46.23 12.16
C TYR A 193 35.14 45.52 11.14
N SER A 194 36.25 46.17 10.76
CA SER A 194 37.29 45.58 9.92
C SER A 194 38.12 44.57 10.74
N SER A 195 38.63 43.52 10.08
CA SER A 195 39.35 42.37 10.66
C SER A 195 40.58 42.70 11.51
N LYS A 196 41.01 43.97 11.57
CA LYS A 196 42.19 44.41 12.32
C LYS A 196 41.95 44.68 13.80
N ASP A 197 40.70 44.88 14.23
CA ASP A 197 40.38 45.26 15.62
C ASP A 197 39.67 44.16 16.43
N ILE A 198 39.36 43.02 15.79
CA ILE A 198 38.82 41.84 16.50
C ILE A 198 40.03 41.00 16.93
N SER A 199 40.49 41.20 18.16
CA SER A 199 41.60 40.42 18.72
C SER A 199 41.23 38.93 18.79
N LYS A 200 42.13 38.14 18.21
CA LYS A 200 42.43 36.69 18.34
C LYS A 200 41.68 35.96 19.46
N CYS A 201 41.25 34.73 19.18
CA CYS A 201 40.67 33.76 20.13
C CYS A 201 41.61 33.38 21.31
N ASP A 202 42.23 34.35 21.97
CA ASP A 202 43.24 34.22 23.03
C ASP A 202 42.62 34.05 24.43
N ALA A 203 41.30 34.11 24.54
CA ALA A 203 40.61 33.80 25.78
C ALA A 203 40.52 32.28 25.95
N HIS A 204 41.23 31.73 26.95
CA HIS A 204 41.28 30.29 27.28
C HIS A 204 39.93 29.57 27.47
N ASN A 205 38.80 30.30 27.46
CA ASN A 205 37.45 29.79 27.74
C ASN A 205 36.45 29.87 26.56
N CYS A 206 36.87 30.26 25.34
CA CYS A 206 35.96 30.45 24.21
C CYS A 206 36.32 29.59 22.99
N GLN A 207 36.28 28.26 23.14
CA GLN A 207 36.60 27.36 22.02
C GLN A 207 35.43 27.20 21.03
N THR A 208 34.21 27.05 21.54
CA THR A 208 32.99 26.89 20.73
C THR A 208 31.80 27.60 21.39
N PHE A 209 30.95 28.23 20.56
CA PHE A 209 29.70 28.86 21.04
C PHE A 209 28.61 28.77 19.97
N GLN A 210 27.35 28.73 20.42
CA GLN A 210 26.18 28.56 19.55
C GLN A 210 25.23 29.75 19.64
N ILE A 211 24.89 30.32 18.47
CA ILE A 211 23.95 31.42 18.32
C ILE A 211 22.77 30.98 17.44
N ILE A 212 21.56 31.31 17.86
CA ILE A 212 20.30 31.16 17.13
C ILE A 212 20.01 32.48 16.45
N CYS A 213 19.95 32.53 15.12
CA CYS A 213 19.63 33.75 14.39
C CYS A 213 18.33 33.63 13.60
N SER A 214 17.38 34.53 13.83
CA SER A 214 16.16 34.70 13.04
C SER A 214 16.43 35.55 11.79
N GLY A 215 15.95 35.10 10.63
CA GLY A 215 15.99 35.90 9.41
C GLY A 215 15.15 37.17 9.51
N LYS A 216 15.48 38.21 8.72
CA LYS A 216 14.92 39.56 8.85
C LYS A 216 13.42 39.69 8.54
N ASN A 217 12.77 38.70 7.93
CA ASN A 217 11.34 38.75 7.56
C ASN A 217 10.62 37.42 7.92
N SER A 218 10.60 37.05 9.21
CA SER A 218 9.99 35.79 9.67
C SER A 218 8.53 35.64 9.21
N LEU A 219 7.70 36.67 9.37
CA LEU A 219 6.29 36.63 8.96
C LEU A 219 6.10 36.42 7.46
N GLN A 220 6.90 37.08 6.62
CA GLN A 220 6.85 36.89 5.15
C GLN A 220 7.33 35.50 4.75
N CYS A 221 8.36 34.96 5.42
CA CYS A 221 8.82 33.59 5.22
C CYS A 221 7.69 32.60 5.56
N TYR A 222 7.05 32.75 6.73
CA TYR A 222 5.94 31.89 7.15
C TYR A 222 4.79 31.93 6.14
N ASN A 223 4.39 33.12 5.67
CA ASN A 223 3.34 33.27 4.66
C ASN A 223 3.73 32.61 3.32
N ASN A 224 4.95 32.82 2.84
CA ASN A 224 5.46 32.18 1.62
C ASN A 224 5.51 30.66 1.76
N ARG A 225 6.01 30.15 2.90
CA ARG A 225 6.05 28.72 3.22
C ARG A 225 4.66 28.11 3.23
N MET A 226 3.69 28.75 3.90
CA MET A 226 2.31 28.27 3.92
C MET A 226 1.69 28.26 2.52
N LEU A 227 1.92 29.30 1.71
CA LEU A 227 1.46 29.35 0.33
C LEU A 227 2.02 28.18 -0.49
N TRP A 228 3.34 27.93 -0.41
CA TRP A 228 3.96 26.81 -1.10
C TRP A 228 3.42 25.46 -0.62
N ILE A 229 3.25 25.26 0.70
CA ILE A 229 2.64 24.04 1.25
C ILE A 229 1.23 23.82 0.66
N LEU A 230 0.42 24.87 0.55
CA LEU A 230 -0.91 24.78 -0.08
C LEU A 230 -0.82 24.39 -1.57
N ILE A 231 0.10 25.00 -2.32
CA ILE A 231 0.34 24.67 -3.74
C ILE A 231 0.79 23.20 -3.90
N TYR A 232 1.75 22.75 -3.08
CA TYR A 232 2.15 21.34 -3.03
C TYR A 232 0.96 20.43 -2.70
N GLY A 233 0.09 20.84 -1.78
CA GLY A 233 -1.11 20.08 -1.43
C GLY A 233 -2.07 19.91 -2.60
N ILE A 234 -2.37 20.99 -3.32
CA ILE A 234 -3.21 20.95 -4.53
C ILE A 234 -2.58 20.03 -5.58
N LEU A 235 -1.28 20.18 -5.81
CA LEU A 235 -0.54 19.38 -6.79
C LEU A 235 -0.56 17.88 -6.45
N VAL A 236 -0.34 17.52 -5.18
CA VAL A 236 -0.37 16.13 -4.69
C VAL A 236 -1.77 15.54 -4.77
N VAL A 237 -2.82 16.33 -4.51
CA VAL A 237 -4.22 15.89 -4.66
C VAL A 237 -4.55 15.60 -6.11
N LEU A 238 -4.19 16.51 -7.02
CA LEU A 238 -4.38 16.32 -8.47
C LEU A 238 -3.59 15.12 -8.99
N TYR A 239 -2.33 14.97 -8.57
CA TYR A 239 -1.45 13.85 -8.91
C TYR A 239 -2.06 12.51 -8.49
N ASN A 240 -2.46 12.37 -7.22
CA ASN A 240 -2.99 11.11 -6.70
C ASN A 240 -4.36 10.77 -7.30
N THR A 241 -5.22 11.78 -7.49
CA THR A 241 -6.55 11.62 -8.07
C THR A 241 -6.48 11.19 -9.53
N SER A 242 -5.72 11.91 -10.34
CA SER A 242 -5.51 11.58 -11.76
C SER A 242 -4.88 10.19 -11.91
N ARG A 243 -3.80 9.90 -11.17
CA ARG A 243 -3.14 8.57 -11.17
C ARG A 243 -4.13 7.43 -10.91
N THR A 244 -4.96 7.58 -9.88
CA THR A 244 -5.92 6.54 -9.48
C THR A 244 -7.01 6.34 -10.53
N ASN A 245 -7.53 7.43 -11.11
CA ASN A 245 -8.55 7.34 -12.14
C ASN A 245 -8.02 6.75 -13.46
N VAL A 246 -6.78 7.07 -13.84
CA VAL A 246 -6.15 6.44 -15.02
C VAL A 246 -6.01 4.93 -14.81
N TYR A 247 -5.62 4.45 -13.62
CA TYR A 247 -5.63 3.00 -13.32
C TYR A 247 -7.03 2.38 -13.51
N ARG A 248 -8.08 3.01 -12.97
CA ARG A 248 -9.46 2.52 -13.09
C ARG A 248 -9.90 2.44 -14.55
N PHE A 249 -9.63 3.47 -15.35
CA PHE A 249 -10.00 3.46 -16.77
C PHE A 249 -9.21 2.44 -17.58
N PHE A 250 -7.93 2.20 -17.26
CA PHE A 250 -7.18 1.10 -17.85
C PHE A 250 -7.79 -0.25 -17.54
N ASP A 251 -8.22 -0.48 -16.30
CA ASP A 251 -8.87 -1.73 -15.90
C ASP A 251 -10.21 -1.93 -16.64
N VAL A 252 -11.02 -0.88 -16.77
CA VAL A 252 -12.29 -0.92 -17.53
C VAL A 252 -12.04 -1.23 -19.01
N ILE A 253 -11.10 -0.53 -19.66
CA ILE A 253 -10.74 -0.79 -21.07
C ILE A 253 -10.22 -2.22 -21.23
N THR A 254 -9.39 -2.68 -20.31
CA THR A 254 -8.79 -4.02 -20.37
C THR A 254 -9.87 -5.09 -20.25
N MET A 255 -10.76 -4.98 -19.25
CA MET A 255 -11.89 -5.90 -19.06
C MET A 255 -12.76 -5.99 -20.31
N ASP A 256 -13.07 -4.86 -20.91
CA ASP A 256 -13.90 -4.82 -22.09
C ASP A 256 -13.26 -5.51 -23.32
N LEU A 257 -11.97 -5.25 -23.57
CA LEU A 257 -11.24 -5.94 -24.64
C LEU A 257 -11.13 -7.44 -24.40
N ILE A 258 -10.94 -7.84 -23.16
CA ILE A 258 -10.85 -9.26 -22.80
C ILE A 258 -12.17 -9.96 -23.11
N ASN A 259 -13.30 -9.35 -22.76
CA ASN A 259 -14.63 -9.88 -23.08
C ASN A 259 -14.82 -9.95 -24.60
N GLN A 260 -14.38 -8.92 -25.34
CA GLN A 260 -14.48 -8.90 -26.81
C GLN A 260 -13.63 -10.00 -27.49
N TYR A 261 -12.46 -10.31 -26.94
CA TYR A 261 -11.48 -11.20 -27.57
C TYR A 261 -11.33 -12.55 -26.85
N ASN A 262 -12.24 -12.88 -25.93
CA ASN A 262 -12.25 -14.11 -25.11
C ASN A 262 -10.86 -14.45 -24.54
N SER A 263 -10.27 -13.50 -23.81
CA SER A 263 -8.95 -13.65 -23.21
C SER A 263 -9.04 -13.74 -21.67
N ASP A 264 -7.88 -13.80 -21.00
CA ASP A 264 -7.85 -13.78 -19.53
C ASP A 264 -7.34 -12.44 -19.01
N PHE A 265 -8.00 -11.89 -17.99
CA PHE A 265 -7.57 -10.65 -17.32
C PHE A 265 -6.20 -10.76 -16.68
N GLY A 266 -5.92 -11.89 -16.03
CA GLY A 266 -4.61 -12.15 -15.43
C GLY A 266 -3.46 -12.03 -16.45
N LYS A 267 -3.65 -12.52 -17.68
CA LYS A 267 -2.62 -12.45 -18.74
C LYS A 267 -2.31 -11.01 -19.16
N GLN A 268 -3.29 -10.11 -19.13
CA GLN A 268 -3.06 -8.69 -19.42
C GLN A 268 -2.42 -8.00 -18.23
N ARG A 269 -2.87 -8.32 -17.02
CA ARG A 269 -2.35 -7.75 -15.76
C ARG A 269 -0.88 -8.06 -15.51
N LEU A 270 -0.36 -9.19 -16.02
CA LEU A 270 1.07 -9.49 -15.96
C LEU A 270 1.94 -8.38 -16.57
N TRP A 271 1.49 -7.72 -17.64
CA TRP A 271 2.23 -6.61 -18.25
C TRP A 271 2.29 -5.38 -17.34
N SER A 272 1.24 -5.13 -16.55
CA SER A 272 1.25 -4.12 -15.49
C SER A 272 2.28 -4.44 -14.41
N VAL A 273 2.38 -5.71 -13.99
CA VAL A 273 3.37 -6.14 -12.99
C VAL A 273 4.79 -6.00 -13.53
N LEU A 274 5.03 -6.38 -14.80
CA LEU A 274 6.33 -6.18 -15.45
C LEU A 274 6.72 -4.70 -15.50
N GLY A 275 5.79 -3.80 -15.87
CA GLY A 275 6.03 -2.36 -15.86
C GLY A 275 6.38 -1.86 -14.46
N PHE A 276 5.60 -2.27 -13.46
CA PHE A 276 5.86 -1.94 -12.05
C PHE A 276 7.21 -2.49 -11.56
N SER A 277 7.64 -3.64 -12.07
CA SER A 277 8.91 -4.27 -11.68
C SER A 277 10.12 -3.58 -12.28
N VAL A 278 10.00 -3.01 -13.49
CA VAL A 278 11.12 -2.42 -14.24
C VAL A 278 11.26 -0.92 -14.02
N GLY A 279 10.14 -0.19 -13.94
CA GLY A 279 10.14 1.28 -13.88
C GLY A 279 10.90 1.85 -12.66
N PRO A 280 10.47 1.55 -11.42
CA PRO A 280 11.09 2.12 -10.21
C PRO A 280 12.58 1.82 -10.08
N PRO A 281 13.09 0.59 -10.32
CA PRO A 281 14.53 0.33 -10.30
C PRO A 281 15.30 1.14 -11.35
N LEU A 282 14.77 1.27 -12.57
CA LEU A 282 15.43 2.04 -13.63
C LEU A 282 15.51 3.52 -13.28
N ALA A 283 14.46 4.10 -12.71
CA ALA A 283 14.47 5.47 -12.22
C ALA A 283 15.41 5.68 -11.03
N GLY A 284 15.48 4.72 -10.10
CA GLY A 284 16.45 4.72 -9.00
C GLY A 284 17.89 4.66 -9.52
N PHE A 285 18.15 3.90 -10.58
CA PHE A 285 19.45 3.86 -11.25
C PHE A 285 19.81 5.19 -11.92
N ILE A 286 18.85 5.82 -12.61
CA ILE A 286 19.03 7.15 -13.19
C ILE A 286 19.42 8.15 -12.08
N LEU A 287 18.68 8.18 -10.96
CA LEU A 287 18.99 9.04 -9.83
C LEU A 287 20.39 8.81 -9.27
N HIS A 288 20.76 7.55 -9.09
CA HIS A 288 22.08 7.19 -8.58
C HIS A 288 23.21 7.68 -9.49
N LYS A 289 23.01 7.68 -10.81
CA LYS A 289 23.98 8.20 -11.78
C LYS A 289 23.98 9.72 -11.91
N THR A 290 22.83 10.37 -11.72
CA THR A 290 22.71 11.83 -11.79
C THR A 290 23.05 12.52 -10.47
N ALA A 291 23.27 11.78 -9.39
CA ALA A 291 23.71 12.32 -8.12
C ALA A 291 25.15 12.85 -8.26
N SER A 292 25.30 14.17 -8.42
CA SER A 292 26.60 14.83 -8.37
C SER A 292 27.14 14.83 -6.95
N ASN A 293 28.44 14.57 -6.79
CA ASN A 293 29.14 14.55 -5.51
C ASN A 293 29.09 15.95 -4.85
N GLY A 294 28.05 16.21 -4.06
CA GLY A 294 27.96 17.39 -3.18
C GLY A 294 26.84 18.40 -3.48
N SER A 295 26.02 18.22 -4.53
CA SER A 295 24.84 19.05 -4.77
C SER A 295 23.57 18.43 -4.18
N ASP A 296 22.59 19.28 -3.89
CA ASP A 296 21.24 18.85 -3.53
C ASP A 296 20.67 17.79 -4.47
N LYS A 297 19.99 16.79 -3.90
CA LYS A 297 19.37 15.71 -4.68
C LYS A 297 18.33 16.26 -5.65
N ASN A 298 18.55 16.07 -6.95
CA ASN A 298 17.61 16.45 -7.99
C ASN A 298 16.76 15.25 -8.42
N TYR A 299 15.46 15.29 -8.09
CA TYR A 299 14.49 14.26 -8.49
C TYR A 299 13.83 14.51 -9.84
N GLY A 300 14.12 15.64 -10.50
CA GLY A 300 13.58 16.01 -11.82
C GLY A 300 13.67 14.90 -12.88
N PRO A 301 14.81 14.18 -13.03
CA PRO A 301 14.93 13.09 -14.00
C PRO A 301 13.89 11.96 -13.82
N VAL A 302 13.44 11.68 -12.59
CA VAL A 302 12.42 10.66 -12.32
C VAL A 302 11.06 11.08 -12.89
N PHE A 303 10.71 12.34 -12.75
CA PHE A 303 9.43 12.86 -13.24
C PHE A 303 9.42 12.94 -14.78
N VAL A 304 10.55 13.32 -15.39
CA VAL A 304 10.72 13.28 -16.85
C VAL A 304 10.60 11.85 -17.37
N PHE A 305 11.33 10.92 -16.76
CA PHE A 305 11.24 9.49 -17.08
C PHE A 305 9.79 8.99 -17.00
N ALA A 306 9.09 9.31 -15.91
CA ALA A 306 7.70 8.91 -15.76
C ALA A 306 6.78 9.54 -16.81
N ALA A 307 6.97 10.83 -17.14
CA ALA A 307 6.18 11.51 -18.16
C ALA A 307 6.33 10.86 -19.54
N ILE A 308 7.56 10.48 -19.93
CA ILE A 308 7.83 9.75 -21.18
C ILE A 308 7.03 8.44 -21.21
N PHE A 309 7.11 7.65 -20.15
CA PHE A 309 6.39 6.38 -20.06
C PHE A 309 4.86 6.54 -20.07
N VAL A 310 4.33 7.61 -19.47
CA VAL A 310 2.90 7.93 -19.54
C VAL A 310 2.49 8.28 -20.97
N ILE A 311 3.26 9.13 -21.67
CA ILE A 311 2.97 9.49 -23.07
C ILE A 311 2.99 8.24 -23.97
N LEU A 312 4.00 7.38 -23.80
CA LEU A 312 4.10 6.09 -24.50
C LEU A 312 2.92 5.16 -24.19
N SER A 313 2.32 5.27 -22.99
CA SER A 313 1.15 4.46 -22.64
C SER A 313 -0.12 4.89 -23.38
N LEU A 314 -0.23 6.15 -23.78
CA LEU A 314 -1.44 6.72 -24.40
C LEU A 314 -1.55 6.43 -25.90
N PHE A 315 -0.41 6.40 -26.61
CA PHE A 315 -0.38 6.21 -28.06
C PHE A 315 -1.05 4.90 -28.54
N PRO A 316 -0.80 3.72 -27.91
CA PRO A 316 -1.46 2.48 -28.33
C PRO A 316 -2.96 2.45 -28.01
N VAL A 317 -3.40 3.09 -26.91
CA VAL A 317 -4.83 3.14 -26.51
C VAL A 317 -5.67 3.87 -27.54
N TRP A 318 -5.10 4.83 -28.26
CA TRP A 318 -5.82 5.54 -29.31
C TRP A 318 -6.40 4.58 -30.37
N LYS A 319 -5.66 3.51 -30.71
CA LYS A 319 -6.03 2.49 -31.71
C LYS A 319 -7.00 1.41 -31.21
N VAL A 320 -7.27 1.34 -29.91
CA VAL A 320 -8.08 0.28 -29.29
C VAL A 320 -9.55 0.68 -29.31
N ASN A 321 -10.52 -0.15 -29.70
CA ASN A 321 -11.94 0.26 -29.70
C ASN A 321 -12.76 -0.52 -28.67
N PRO A 322 -12.86 -0.04 -27.41
CA PRO A 322 -13.70 -0.68 -26.40
C PRO A 322 -15.20 -0.49 -26.71
N LYS A 323 -15.99 -1.53 -26.50
CA LYS A 323 -17.45 -1.59 -26.65
C LYS A 323 -18.13 -1.52 -25.27
N PHE A 324 -18.52 -0.32 -24.86
CA PHE A 324 -19.10 -0.10 -23.54
C PHE A 324 -20.37 -0.93 -23.28
N HIS A 325 -20.39 -1.67 -22.17
CA HIS A 325 -21.57 -2.39 -21.67
C HIS A 325 -22.19 -1.60 -20.52
N LYS A 326 -23.51 -1.41 -20.54
CA LYS A 326 -24.22 -0.67 -19.47
C LYS A 326 -24.04 -1.37 -18.12
N PRO A 327 -23.77 -0.63 -17.04
CA PRO A 327 -23.68 -1.21 -15.70
C PRO A 327 -25.06 -1.76 -15.28
N ALA A 328 -25.04 -2.85 -14.51
CA ALA A 328 -26.23 -3.40 -13.88
C ALA A 328 -26.78 -2.42 -12.82
N SER A 329 -28.11 -2.30 -12.72
CA SER A 329 -28.76 -1.33 -11.85
C SER A 329 -28.92 -1.80 -10.39
N LYS A 330 -28.59 -0.87 -9.48
CA LYS A 330 -28.96 -0.70 -8.05
C LYS A 330 -29.30 -1.96 -7.23
N LEU A 331 -28.38 -2.32 -6.33
CA LEU A 331 -28.62 -3.22 -5.18
C LEU A 331 -27.87 -2.75 -3.91
N TRP A 332 -28.12 -1.51 -3.46
CA TRP A 332 -27.56 -0.98 -2.20
C TRP A 332 -28.40 -1.24 -0.94
N LYS A 333 -29.67 -1.65 -1.08
CA LYS A 333 -30.56 -1.91 0.07
C LYS A 333 -30.38 -3.31 0.65
N THR A 334 -30.07 -4.31 -0.18
CA THR A 334 -29.89 -5.72 0.23
C THR A 334 -28.51 -5.99 0.86
N SER A 335 -27.53 -5.09 0.67
CA SER A 335 -26.15 -5.28 1.14
C SER A 335 -25.99 -5.13 2.66
N PHE A 336 -26.86 -4.38 3.34
CA PHE A 336 -26.75 -4.13 4.78
C PHE A 336 -27.22 -5.30 5.65
N GLU A 337 -28.06 -6.19 5.11
CA GLU A 337 -28.51 -7.38 5.83
C GLU A 337 -27.42 -8.46 5.88
N LEU A 338 -26.61 -8.56 4.82
CA LEU A 338 -25.48 -9.48 4.74
C LEU A 338 -24.39 -9.17 5.79
N VAL A 339 -24.18 -7.90 6.13
CA VAL A 339 -23.13 -7.47 7.08
C VAL A 339 -23.43 -7.85 8.54
N LYS A 340 -24.67 -8.27 8.86
CA LYS A 340 -25.06 -8.66 10.22
C LYS A 340 -24.52 -10.03 10.65
N ASP A 341 -24.01 -10.83 9.71
CA ASP A 341 -23.37 -12.10 10.04
C ASP A 341 -22.02 -11.86 10.74
N VAL A 342 -21.80 -12.52 11.88
CA VAL A 342 -20.59 -12.39 12.70
C VAL A 342 -19.33 -12.78 11.90
N GLU A 343 -19.42 -13.79 11.03
CA GLU A 343 -18.31 -14.24 10.19
C GLU A 343 -17.93 -13.17 9.16
N ILE A 344 -18.93 -12.53 8.56
CA ILE A 344 -18.74 -11.44 7.59
C ILE A 344 -18.17 -10.22 8.30
N PHE A 345 -18.68 -9.86 9.47
CA PHE A 345 -18.14 -8.76 10.26
C PHE A 345 -16.65 -8.94 10.59
N LEU A 346 -16.24 -10.15 11.00
CA LEU A 346 -14.82 -10.46 11.23
C LEU A 346 -14.02 -10.32 9.92
N PHE A 347 -14.52 -10.85 8.81
CA PHE A 347 -13.87 -10.67 7.51
C PHE A 347 -13.70 -9.20 7.11
N LEU A 348 -14.66 -8.33 7.40
CA LEU A 348 -14.53 -6.89 7.12
C LEU A 348 -13.43 -6.24 7.97
N ILE A 349 -13.26 -6.64 9.24
CA ILE A 349 -12.14 -6.18 10.08
C ILE A 349 -10.80 -6.65 9.51
N PHE A 350 -10.71 -7.91 9.06
CA PHE A 350 -9.53 -8.41 8.37
C PHE A 350 -9.16 -7.54 7.16
N ILE A 351 -10.14 -7.20 6.32
CA ILE A 351 -9.93 -6.32 5.15
C ILE A 351 -9.43 -4.93 5.58
N LEU A 352 -9.96 -4.38 6.69
CA LEU A 352 -9.51 -3.09 7.21
C LEU A 352 -8.05 -3.13 7.67
N ILE A 353 -7.62 -4.18 8.38
CA ILE A 353 -6.22 -4.33 8.81
C ILE A 353 -5.29 -4.50 7.61
N LEU A 354 -5.71 -5.29 6.64
CA LEU A 354 -4.99 -5.51 5.38
C LEU A 354 -4.81 -4.19 4.62
N GLY A 355 -5.89 -3.44 4.44
CA GLY A 355 -5.89 -2.16 3.73
C GLY A 355 -5.11 -1.06 4.47
N PHE A 356 -5.11 -1.09 5.81
CA PHE A 356 -4.34 -0.17 6.62
C PHE A 356 -2.84 -0.43 6.42
N SER A 357 -2.42 -1.70 6.49
CA SER A 357 -1.04 -2.11 6.27
C SER A 357 -0.56 -1.77 4.86
N PHE A 358 -1.39 -2.05 3.84
CA PHE A 358 -1.12 -1.68 2.46
C PHE A 358 -0.96 -0.17 2.28
N GLY A 359 -1.91 0.61 2.81
CA GLY A 359 -1.89 2.07 2.71
C GLY A 359 -0.65 2.66 3.37
N PHE A 360 -0.31 2.18 4.57
CA PHE A 360 0.88 2.60 5.30
C PHE A 360 2.16 2.36 4.50
N GLN A 361 2.34 1.14 3.98
CA GLN A 361 3.53 0.79 3.20
C GLN A 361 3.66 1.65 1.93
N MET A 362 2.54 1.88 1.24
CA MET A 362 2.47 2.69 0.02
C MET A 362 2.86 4.16 0.22
N ILE A 363 2.72 4.70 1.43
CA ILE A 363 2.95 6.12 1.71
C ILE A 363 4.27 6.32 2.45
N TYR A 364 4.53 5.52 3.48
CA TYR A 364 5.64 5.73 4.40
C TYR A 364 6.77 4.71 4.24
N GLY A 365 6.60 3.62 3.48
CA GLY A 365 7.61 2.56 3.36
C GLY A 365 8.94 3.07 2.83
N ASN A 366 8.95 3.71 1.65
CA ASN A 366 10.17 4.29 1.08
C ASN A 366 10.67 5.52 1.86
N TRP A 367 9.77 6.26 2.53
CA TRP A 367 10.16 7.35 3.42
C TRP A 367 11.01 6.83 4.57
N TYR A 368 10.53 5.78 5.24
CA TYR A 368 11.23 5.13 6.34
C TYR A 368 12.53 4.46 5.91
N LEU A 369 12.56 3.79 4.76
CA LEU A 369 13.82 3.26 4.21
C LEU A 369 14.84 4.37 3.96
N GLN A 370 14.39 5.55 3.50
CA GLN A 370 15.28 6.69 3.35
C GLN A 370 15.74 7.25 4.70
N ASP A 371 14.90 7.25 5.75
CA ASP A 371 15.32 7.59 7.13
C ASP A 371 16.43 6.67 7.64
N LEU A 372 16.43 5.40 7.21
CA LEU A 372 17.49 4.44 7.53
C LEU A 372 18.75 4.57 6.65
N GLY A 373 18.77 5.51 5.71
CA GLY A 373 19.93 5.75 4.83
C GLY A 373 19.92 4.94 3.53
N ALA A 374 18.77 4.42 3.09
CA ALA A 374 18.66 3.74 1.79
C ALA A 374 19.05 4.66 0.63
N SER A 375 19.81 4.13 -0.33
CA SER A 375 20.08 4.82 -1.59
C SER A 375 18.82 4.88 -2.47
N ASP A 376 18.74 5.86 -3.36
CA ASP A 376 17.59 6.01 -4.26
C ASP A 376 17.43 4.81 -5.22
N LEU A 377 18.55 4.17 -5.60
CA LEU A 377 18.53 2.89 -6.32
C LEU A 377 17.88 1.78 -5.49
N LEU A 378 18.23 1.68 -4.20
CA LEU A 378 17.66 0.67 -3.32
C LEU A 378 16.14 0.85 -3.14
N LEU A 379 15.64 2.09 -3.02
CA LEU A 379 14.21 2.37 -2.96
C LEU A 379 13.48 1.87 -4.22
N GLY A 380 14.06 2.12 -5.39
CA GLY A 380 13.56 1.65 -6.68
C GLY A 380 13.57 0.12 -6.79
N VAL A 381 14.70 -0.52 -6.47
CA VAL A 381 14.87 -1.98 -6.49
C VAL A 381 13.91 -2.67 -5.53
N ASN A 382 13.82 -2.20 -4.28
CA ASN A 382 12.89 -2.74 -3.29
C ASN A 382 11.44 -2.73 -3.81
N THR A 383 11.03 -1.61 -4.40
CA THR A 383 9.71 -1.45 -4.98
C THR A 383 9.47 -2.41 -6.17
N GLY A 384 10.47 -2.59 -7.05
CA GLY A 384 10.38 -3.50 -8.18
C GLY A 384 10.34 -4.97 -7.78
N VAL A 385 11.16 -5.37 -6.79
CA VAL A 385 11.17 -6.75 -6.26
C VAL A 385 9.85 -7.10 -5.58
N ALA A 386 9.27 -6.16 -4.81
CA ALA A 386 7.94 -6.34 -4.23
C ALA A 386 6.86 -6.62 -5.31
N ALA A 387 7.01 -6.08 -6.52
CA ALA A 387 6.10 -6.37 -7.64
C ALA A 387 6.30 -7.78 -8.22
N VAL A 388 7.54 -8.17 -8.52
CA VAL A 388 7.85 -9.47 -9.15
C VAL A 388 7.54 -10.64 -8.22
N SER A 389 7.84 -10.46 -6.93
CA SER A 389 7.72 -11.49 -5.90
C SER A 389 6.30 -12.04 -5.76
N GLY A 390 5.28 -11.27 -6.13
CA GLY A 390 3.89 -11.72 -6.15
C GLY A 390 3.54 -12.73 -7.25
N ILE A 391 4.26 -12.72 -8.39
CA ILE A 391 3.88 -13.51 -9.58
C ILE A 391 3.81 -15.02 -9.30
N PRO A 392 4.83 -15.65 -8.68
CA PRO A 392 4.79 -17.10 -8.41
C PRO A 392 3.63 -17.49 -7.48
N PHE A 393 3.34 -16.67 -6.47
CA PHE A 393 2.26 -16.92 -5.52
C PHE A 393 0.89 -16.73 -6.17
N LEU A 394 0.72 -15.73 -7.04
CA LEU A 394 -0.52 -15.58 -7.81
C LEU A 394 -0.76 -16.78 -8.75
N TYR A 395 0.29 -17.29 -9.40
CA TYR A 395 0.17 -18.47 -10.27
C TYR A 395 -0.20 -19.73 -9.49
N THR A 396 0.34 -19.88 -8.28
CA THR A 396 0.10 -21.05 -7.41
C THR A 396 -1.05 -20.86 -6.42
N ALA A 397 -1.81 -19.76 -6.49
CA ALA A 397 -2.81 -19.40 -5.50
C ALA A 397 -3.88 -20.49 -5.29
N LYS A 398 -4.35 -21.13 -6.37
CA LYS A 398 -5.33 -22.22 -6.30
C LYS A 398 -4.82 -23.41 -5.49
N TRP A 399 -3.53 -23.75 -5.62
CA TRP A 399 -2.91 -24.82 -4.85
C TRP A 399 -2.91 -24.49 -3.35
N PHE A 400 -2.52 -23.27 -2.98
CA PHE A 400 -2.53 -22.81 -1.59
C PHE A 400 -3.94 -22.79 -1.00
N ILE A 401 -4.91 -22.24 -1.73
CA ILE A 401 -6.32 -22.15 -1.30
C ILE A 401 -6.90 -23.55 -1.10
N ASN A 402 -6.71 -24.47 -2.05
CA ASN A 402 -7.22 -25.83 -1.93
C ASN A 402 -6.58 -26.61 -0.78
N ARG A 403 -5.29 -26.38 -0.52
CA ARG A 403 -4.55 -27.09 0.53
C ARG A 403 -4.85 -26.57 1.94
N THR A 404 -4.95 -25.25 2.09
CA THR A 404 -5.09 -24.60 3.41
C THR A 404 -6.53 -24.25 3.75
N GLY A 405 -7.36 -23.97 2.75
CA GLY A 405 -8.69 -23.41 2.90
C GLY A 405 -8.66 -21.88 3.09
N VAL A 406 -9.61 -21.18 2.46
CA VAL A 406 -9.69 -19.71 2.42
C VAL A 406 -9.62 -19.07 3.81
N ARG A 407 -10.41 -19.58 4.77
CA ARG A 407 -10.48 -19.02 6.13
C ARG A 407 -9.18 -19.16 6.92
N ASN A 408 -8.45 -20.27 6.75
CA ASN A 408 -7.14 -20.47 7.41
C ASN A 408 -6.08 -19.58 6.78
N LEU A 409 -6.20 -19.32 5.47
CA LEU A 409 -5.26 -18.48 4.74
C LEU A 409 -5.27 -17.04 5.29
N PHE A 410 -6.42 -16.50 5.71
CA PHE A 410 -6.49 -15.19 6.38
C PHE A 410 -5.66 -15.13 7.67
N VAL A 411 -5.72 -16.18 8.50
CA VAL A 411 -4.91 -16.28 9.73
C VAL A 411 -3.42 -16.31 9.38
N LEU A 412 -3.03 -17.12 8.39
CA LEU A 412 -1.64 -17.21 7.94
C LEU A 412 -1.12 -15.87 7.38
N CYS A 413 -1.96 -15.15 6.62
CA CYS A 413 -1.64 -13.82 6.11
C CYS A 413 -1.42 -12.83 7.26
N LEU A 414 -2.30 -12.79 8.27
CA LEU A 414 -2.14 -11.90 9.43
C LEU A 414 -0.84 -12.16 10.19
N PHE A 415 -0.47 -13.42 10.41
CA PHE A 415 0.81 -13.76 11.04
C PHE A 415 2.01 -13.36 10.17
N SER A 416 1.93 -13.52 8.86
CA SER A 416 2.96 -13.03 7.94
C SER A 416 3.13 -11.53 8.01
N TYR A 417 2.02 -10.77 8.03
CA TYR A 417 2.07 -9.32 8.14
C TYR A 417 2.67 -8.88 9.46
N ALA A 418 2.33 -9.57 10.55
CA ALA A 418 2.95 -9.33 11.85
C ALA A 418 4.46 -9.55 11.78
N PHE A 419 4.90 -10.68 11.22
CA PHE A 419 6.32 -10.98 11.02
C PHE A 419 7.01 -9.91 10.17
N TYR A 420 6.44 -9.56 9.03
CA TYR A 420 6.94 -8.52 8.14
C TYR A 420 7.12 -7.17 8.86
N ALA A 421 6.07 -6.73 9.57
CA ALA A 421 6.10 -5.45 10.27
C ALA A 421 7.13 -5.45 11.42
N PHE A 422 7.22 -6.52 12.19
CA PHE A 422 8.26 -6.65 13.22
C PHE A 422 9.66 -6.69 12.60
N ALA A 423 9.86 -7.41 11.49
CA ALA A 423 11.14 -7.45 10.78
C ALA A 423 11.56 -6.05 10.28
N PHE A 424 10.63 -5.28 9.68
CA PHE A 424 10.86 -3.89 9.28
C PHE A 424 11.19 -2.98 10.47
N SER A 425 10.58 -3.20 11.63
CA SER A 425 10.87 -2.42 12.84
C SER A 425 12.28 -2.65 13.40
N LEU A 426 12.82 -3.86 13.18
CA LEU A 426 14.17 -4.26 13.61
C LEU A 426 15.25 -3.93 12.58
N LEU A 427 14.85 -3.44 11.39
CA LEU A 427 15.75 -3.11 10.30
C LEU A 427 16.77 -2.05 10.74
N ARG A 428 18.06 -2.36 10.59
CA ARG A 428 19.17 -1.42 10.79
C ARG A 428 19.83 -1.12 9.45
N GLU A 429 20.15 -2.18 8.71
CA GLU A 429 20.68 -2.11 7.35
C GLU A 429 19.54 -2.08 6.32
N PRO A 430 19.40 -1.01 5.50
CA PRO A 430 18.26 -0.87 4.60
C PRO A 430 18.16 -1.95 3.51
N TRP A 431 19.28 -2.52 3.07
CA TRP A 431 19.31 -3.47 1.96
C TRP A 431 18.56 -4.79 2.28
N LEU A 432 18.46 -5.14 3.57
CA LEU A 432 17.71 -6.31 4.04
C LEU A 432 16.20 -6.19 3.76
N ALA A 433 15.69 -4.99 3.49
CA ALA A 433 14.28 -4.77 3.14
C ALA A 433 13.85 -5.61 1.93
N ILE A 434 14.73 -5.82 0.94
CA ILE A 434 14.45 -6.64 -0.24
C ILE A 434 14.08 -8.08 0.15
N GLY A 435 14.85 -8.67 1.07
CA GLY A 435 14.61 -10.03 1.55
C GLY A 435 13.30 -10.14 2.35
N ILE A 436 13.01 -9.12 3.16
CA ILE A 436 11.78 -9.07 3.95
C ILE A 436 10.55 -8.91 3.04
N GLU A 437 10.64 -8.08 1.99
CA GLU A 437 9.57 -7.93 0.99
C GLU A 437 9.29 -9.24 0.24
N LEU A 438 10.33 -9.97 -0.17
CA LEU A 438 10.18 -11.30 -0.78
C LEU A 438 9.42 -12.26 0.14
N GLY A 439 9.74 -12.23 1.44
CA GLY A 439 9.10 -13.05 2.46
C GLY A 439 7.63 -12.67 2.71
N ASN A 440 7.22 -11.42 2.46
CA ASN A 440 5.84 -10.97 2.67
C ASN A 440 4.97 -11.00 1.41
N ALA A 441 5.60 -11.11 0.24
CA ALA A 441 4.91 -11.18 -1.04
C ALA A 441 3.85 -12.28 -1.08
N TYR A 442 4.11 -13.43 -0.45
CA TYR A 442 3.13 -14.52 -0.37
C TYR A 442 1.85 -14.06 0.34
N ALA A 443 1.97 -13.36 1.46
CA ALA A 443 0.82 -12.97 2.27
C ALA A 443 0.02 -11.87 1.61
N TYR A 444 0.69 -10.88 1.02
CA TYR A 444 0.02 -9.79 0.32
C TYR A 444 -0.76 -10.29 -0.90
N HIS A 445 -0.10 -11.02 -1.80
CA HIS A 445 -0.74 -11.42 -3.05
C HIS A 445 -1.76 -12.54 -2.89
N LEU A 446 -1.50 -13.54 -2.03
CA LEU A 446 -2.47 -14.60 -1.77
C LEU A 446 -3.67 -14.09 -0.96
N SER A 447 -3.47 -13.14 -0.04
CA SER A 447 -4.59 -12.60 0.75
C SER A 447 -5.67 -11.98 -0.14
N TRP A 448 -5.30 -11.20 -1.16
CA TRP A 448 -6.28 -10.57 -2.04
C TRP A 448 -7.04 -11.59 -2.89
N VAL A 449 -6.37 -12.65 -3.37
CA VAL A 449 -7.05 -13.74 -4.09
C VAL A 449 -8.02 -14.46 -3.15
N ALA A 450 -7.62 -14.71 -1.90
CA ALA A 450 -8.46 -15.33 -0.89
C ALA A 450 -9.68 -14.46 -0.53
N VAL A 451 -9.51 -13.12 -0.48
CA VAL A 451 -10.61 -12.16 -0.30
C VAL A 451 -11.65 -12.29 -1.40
N LEU A 452 -11.21 -12.33 -2.67
CA LEU A 452 -12.12 -12.48 -3.81
C LEU A 452 -12.88 -13.81 -3.74
N GLN A 453 -12.17 -14.91 -3.52
CA GLN A 453 -12.76 -16.24 -3.38
C GLN A 453 -13.77 -16.30 -2.22
N TYR A 454 -13.46 -15.68 -1.08
CA TYR A 454 -14.37 -15.62 0.06
C TYR A 454 -15.62 -14.80 -0.23
N CYS A 455 -15.49 -13.66 -0.92
CA CYS A 455 -16.63 -12.87 -1.37
C CYS A 455 -17.56 -13.70 -2.27
N ASP A 456 -16.99 -14.50 -3.17
CA ASP A 456 -17.76 -15.36 -4.08
C ASP A 456 -18.45 -16.52 -3.35
N GLU A 457 -17.83 -17.07 -2.30
CA GLU A 457 -18.37 -18.16 -1.47
C GLU A 457 -19.50 -17.73 -0.54
N VAL A 458 -19.47 -16.48 -0.05
CA VAL A 458 -20.38 -16.01 1.00
C VAL A 458 -21.52 -15.15 0.47
N ALA A 459 -21.31 -14.43 -0.64
CA ALA A 459 -22.36 -13.63 -1.23
C ALA A 459 -23.30 -14.50 -2.07
N PRO A 460 -24.63 -14.27 -2.01
CA PRO A 460 -25.55 -14.87 -2.98
C PRO A 460 -25.20 -14.41 -4.40
N VAL A 461 -25.58 -15.18 -5.41
CA VAL A 461 -25.17 -15.00 -6.81
C VAL A 461 -25.45 -13.58 -7.32
N GLU A 462 -26.54 -12.96 -6.86
CA GLU A 462 -26.95 -11.60 -7.24
C GLU A 462 -26.12 -10.49 -6.56
N LEU A 463 -25.39 -10.81 -5.48
CA LEU A 463 -24.65 -9.85 -4.65
C LEU A 463 -23.12 -10.04 -4.67
N GLN A 464 -22.58 -11.02 -5.41
CA GLN A 464 -21.12 -11.26 -5.48
C GLN A 464 -20.33 -10.01 -5.87
N ALA A 465 -20.74 -9.35 -6.95
CA ALA A 465 -20.11 -8.10 -7.40
C ALA A 465 -20.19 -7.00 -6.33
N THR A 466 -21.32 -6.92 -5.62
CA THR A 466 -21.52 -5.95 -4.52
C THR A 466 -20.57 -6.21 -3.36
N MET A 467 -20.38 -7.48 -2.97
CA MET A 467 -19.49 -7.86 -1.88
C MET A 467 -18.02 -7.59 -2.22
N ILE A 468 -17.60 -7.87 -3.46
CA ILE A 468 -16.26 -7.53 -3.96
C ILE A 468 -16.03 -6.01 -3.93
N VAL A 469 -17.02 -5.22 -4.38
CA VAL A 469 -16.94 -3.76 -4.36
C VAL A 469 -16.87 -3.23 -2.93
N LEU A 470 -17.63 -3.80 -1.99
CA LEU A 470 -17.57 -3.45 -0.57
C LEU A 470 -16.17 -3.73 0.02
N ALA A 471 -15.64 -4.93 -0.20
CA ALA A 471 -14.30 -5.31 0.25
C ALA A 471 -13.22 -4.39 -0.35
N GLY A 472 -13.28 -4.11 -1.65
CA GLY A 472 -12.38 -3.17 -2.33
C GLY A 472 -12.50 -1.75 -1.78
N THR A 473 -13.71 -1.29 -1.47
CA THR A 473 -13.95 0.05 -0.91
C THR A 473 -13.33 0.19 0.48
N LEU A 474 -13.54 -0.81 1.35
CA LEU A 474 -12.95 -0.86 2.68
C LEU A 474 -11.42 -0.90 2.60
N HIS A 475 -10.85 -1.77 1.76
CA HIS A 475 -9.40 -1.92 1.63
C HIS A 475 -8.71 -0.67 1.08
N TYR A 476 -9.14 -0.21 -0.11
CA TYR A 476 -8.39 0.79 -0.88
C TYR A 476 -8.76 2.24 -0.56
N ASN A 477 -9.90 2.49 0.11
CA ASN A 477 -10.34 3.85 0.47
C ASN A 477 -10.37 4.01 1.99
N VAL A 478 -11.25 3.30 2.70
CA VAL A 478 -11.50 3.53 4.14
C VAL A 478 -10.25 3.21 4.97
N ALA A 479 -9.69 2.01 4.81
CA ALA A 479 -8.51 1.59 5.55
C ALA A 479 -7.26 2.39 5.17
N ARG A 480 -7.12 2.72 3.87
CA ARG A 480 -6.04 3.59 3.39
C ARG A 480 -6.13 5.00 3.98
N LEU A 481 -7.33 5.57 4.11
CA LEU A 481 -7.56 6.84 4.80
C LEU A 481 -7.20 6.74 6.29
N GLY A 482 -7.57 5.63 6.95
CA GLY A 482 -7.13 5.36 8.31
C GLY A 482 -5.60 5.32 8.43
N SER A 483 -4.93 4.67 7.48
CA SER A 483 -3.46 4.55 7.47
C SER A 483 -2.74 5.88 7.30
N THR A 484 -3.31 6.83 6.56
CA THR A 484 -2.70 8.17 6.39
C THR A 484 -2.80 8.99 7.66
N VAL A 485 -3.98 8.98 8.31
CA VAL A 485 -4.22 9.81 9.49
C VAL A 485 -3.51 9.22 10.71
N ILE A 486 -3.77 7.95 11.03
CA ILE A 486 -3.23 7.29 12.22
C ILE A 486 -1.75 6.96 12.01
N GLY A 487 -1.41 6.38 10.86
CA GLY A 487 -0.03 6.05 10.53
C GLY A 487 0.86 7.28 10.41
N GLY A 488 0.35 8.37 9.83
CA GLY A 488 1.04 9.66 9.75
C GLY A 488 1.31 10.27 11.12
N ASN A 489 0.33 10.25 12.03
CA ASN A 489 0.51 10.74 13.40
C ASN A 489 1.56 9.93 14.17
N ILE A 490 1.52 8.59 14.07
CA ILE A 490 2.53 7.74 14.72
C ILE A 490 3.92 7.98 14.12
N MET A 491 4.01 8.03 12.79
CA MET A 491 5.27 8.25 12.08
C MET A 491 5.89 9.62 12.42
N ASN A 492 5.07 10.67 12.57
CA ASN A 492 5.54 12.01 12.91
C ASN A 492 6.05 12.13 14.35
N ASN A 493 5.37 11.51 15.32
CA ASN A 493 5.68 11.71 16.74
C ASN A 493 6.61 10.63 17.32
N PHE A 494 6.57 9.42 16.77
CA PHE A 494 7.27 8.25 17.31
C PHE A 494 8.21 7.57 16.29
N GLY A 495 8.22 8.02 15.04
CA GLY A 495 9.05 7.47 13.97
C GLY A 495 8.61 6.10 13.46
N GLY A 496 9.30 5.59 12.44
CA GLY A 496 8.88 4.39 11.73
C GLY A 496 9.02 3.09 12.51
N ARG A 497 10.01 2.97 13.40
CA ARG A 497 10.20 1.75 14.23
C ARG A 497 8.96 1.46 15.07
N ILE A 498 8.43 2.47 15.75
CA ILE A 498 7.23 2.34 16.59
C ILE A 498 6.00 2.11 15.71
N ALA A 499 5.89 2.79 14.57
CA ALA A 499 4.80 2.59 13.63
C ALA A 499 4.70 1.13 13.12
N TYR A 500 5.82 0.54 12.71
CA TYR A 500 5.85 -0.87 12.28
C TYR A 500 5.58 -1.85 13.43
N ARG A 501 6.03 -1.57 14.67
CA ARG A 501 5.67 -2.39 15.84
C ARG A 501 4.18 -2.34 16.13
N ALA A 502 3.55 -1.17 16.02
CA ALA A 502 2.11 -1.02 16.22
C ALA A 502 1.32 -1.81 15.17
N LEU A 503 1.70 -1.70 13.89
CA LEU A 503 1.12 -2.49 12.79
C LEU A 503 1.23 -4.00 13.04
N GLY A 504 2.43 -4.46 13.41
CA GLY A 504 2.68 -5.88 13.68
C GLY A 504 1.88 -6.39 14.88
N SER A 505 1.76 -5.58 15.92
CA SER A 505 0.99 -5.93 17.13
C SER A 505 -0.51 -6.03 16.85
N ILE A 506 -1.06 -5.10 16.07
CA ILE A 506 -2.49 -5.13 15.67
C ILE A 506 -2.78 -6.37 14.82
N ALA A 507 -1.94 -6.64 13.81
CA ALA A 507 -2.08 -7.82 12.95
C ALA A 507 -1.96 -9.13 13.74
N LEU A 508 -1.01 -9.21 14.69
CA LEU A 508 -0.80 -10.38 15.54
C LEU A 508 -1.99 -10.61 16.47
N CYS A 509 -2.43 -9.60 17.21
CA CYS A 509 -3.54 -9.70 18.14
C CYS A 509 -4.81 -10.14 17.41
N TYR A 510 -5.11 -9.51 16.28
CA TYR A 510 -6.27 -9.88 15.48
C TYR A 510 -6.14 -11.26 14.86
N GLY A 511 -4.94 -11.68 14.40
CA GLY A 511 -4.68 -13.03 13.93
C GLY A 511 -4.97 -14.10 14.99
N VAL A 512 -4.59 -13.86 16.23
CA VAL A 512 -4.90 -14.74 17.37
C VAL A 512 -6.39 -14.78 17.66
N ILE A 513 -7.07 -13.62 17.70
CA ILE A 513 -8.52 -13.54 17.92
C ILE A 513 -9.29 -14.26 16.82
N TYR A 514 -9.00 -13.96 15.55
CA TYR A 514 -9.67 -14.57 14.42
C TYR A 514 -9.40 -16.09 14.35
N GLY A 515 -8.16 -16.51 14.57
CA GLY A 515 -7.78 -17.92 14.60
C GLY A 515 -8.46 -18.71 15.74
N THR A 516 -8.54 -18.13 16.94
CA THR A 516 -9.24 -18.76 18.07
C THR A 516 -10.75 -18.85 17.83
N CYS A 517 -11.38 -17.79 17.31
CA CYS A 517 -12.78 -17.82 16.88
C CYS A 517 -13.05 -18.94 15.87
N LEU A 518 -12.20 -19.08 14.84
CA LEU A 518 -12.31 -20.16 13.85
C LEU A 518 -12.16 -21.55 14.49
N MET A 519 -11.23 -21.72 15.42
CA MET A 519 -11.06 -22.99 16.15
C MET A 519 -12.29 -23.32 17.00
N ILE A 520 -12.85 -22.35 17.73
CA ILE A 520 -14.07 -22.54 18.53
C ILE A 520 -15.24 -22.96 17.63
N GLN A 521 -15.41 -22.31 16.47
CA GLN A 521 -16.46 -22.67 15.51
C GLN A 521 -16.30 -24.11 14.98
N ARG A 522 -15.07 -24.55 14.71
CA ARG A 522 -14.78 -25.95 14.31
C ARG A 522 -15.13 -26.95 15.40
N LEU A 523 -14.75 -26.65 16.65
CA LEU A 523 -15.04 -27.52 17.80
C LEU A 523 -16.55 -27.62 18.06
N ARG A 524 -17.30 -26.51 17.93
CA ARG A 524 -18.77 -26.51 18.04
C ARG A 524 -19.43 -27.36 16.96
N LYS A 525 -19.00 -27.25 15.70
CA LYS A 525 -19.52 -28.10 14.61
C LYS A 525 -19.25 -29.58 14.85
N LYS A 526 -18.07 -29.93 15.35
CA LYS A 526 -17.73 -31.33 15.71
C LYS A 526 -18.59 -31.85 16.86
N LYS A 527 -18.92 -31.02 17.85
CA LYS A 527 -19.77 -31.39 18.99
C LYS A 527 -21.24 -31.64 18.59
N ILE A 528 -21.76 -30.86 17.64
CA ILE A 528 -23.13 -31.01 17.11
C ILE A 528 -23.23 -32.21 16.15
N GLY A 529 -22.18 -32.49 15.35
CA GLY A 529 -22.14 -33.62 14.41
C GLY A 529 -21.99 -35.01 15.05
N VAL A 530 -21.85 -35.10 16.38
CA VAL A 530 -21.71 -36.38 17.12
C VAL A 530 -23.01 -36.77 17.86
N GLN A 531 -24.05 -35.93 17.86
CA GLN A 531 -25.40 -36.31 18.31
C GLN A 531 -26.28 -36.84 17.17
N LEU A 532 -25.81 -37.87 16.46
CA LEU A 532 -26.70 -38.75 15.70
C LEU A 532 -27.19 -39.82 16.65
N ASN A 533 -28.36 -39.59 17.26
CA ASN A 533 -29.11 -40.65 17.91
C ASN A 533 -29.49 -41.67 16.83
N TRP A 534 -28.83 -42.82 16.86
CA TRP A 534 -29.34 -44.01 16.19
C TRP A 534 -30.62 -44.44 16.93
N GLY A 535 -31.76 -43.91 16.50
CA GLY A 535 -33.05 -44.48 16.85
C GLY A 535 -33.11 -45.91 16.29
N ASN A 536 -33.51 -46.86 17.14
CA ASN A 536 -33.56 -48.30 16.87
C ASN A 536 -33.97 -48.64 15.44
N SER A 537 -33.16 -49.48 14.80
CA SER A 537 -33.24 -49.91 13.40
C SER A 537 -34.32 -50.96 13.12
N ASP A 538 -35.35 -51.11 13.96
CA ASP A 538 -36.23 -52.28 13.93
C ASP A 538 -37.54 -52.09 13.16
N ASN A 539 -37.77 -50.94 12.50
CA ASN A 539 -38.98 -50.69 11.71
C ASN A 539 -38.71 -49.99 10.36
N LEU A 540 -37.80 -50.53 9.55
CA LEU A 540 -37.68 -50.14 8.13
C LEU A 540 -38.47 -51.13 7.24
N PRO A 541 -39.43 -50.66 6.40
CA PRO A 541 -40.16 -51.54 5.50
C PRO A 541 -39.22 -52.18 4.47
N ARG A 542 -39.43 -53.47 4.18
CA ARG A 542 -38.76 -54.17 3.07
C ARG A 542 -39.06 -53.44 1.75
N ILE A 543 -38.02 -52.96 1.09
CA ILE A 543 -38.10 -52.32 -0.22
C ILE A 543 -38.26 -53.41 -1.27
N ASP A 544 -39.42 -53.45 -1.92
CA ASP A 544 -39.71 -54.37 -3.02
C ASP A 544 -39.10 -53.86 -4.35
N SER A 545 -38.82 -54.80 -5.24
CA SER A 545 -38.17 -54.67 -6.55
C SER A 545 -38.78 -53.61 -7.49
N THR A 546 -40.03 -53.23 -7.26
CA THR A 546 -40.72 -52.12 -7.96
C THR A 546 -40.23 -50.73 -7.55
N MET A 547 -39.71 -50.54 -6.32
CA MET A 547 -39.13 -49.27 -5.87
C MET A 547 -37.73 -49.02 -6.46
N MET A 548 -36.95 -50.08 -6.73
CA MET A 548 -35.66 -49.95 -7.43
C MET A 548 -35.84 -49.52 -8.90
N ALA A 549 -36.90 -49.99 -9.57
CA ALA A 549 -37.19 -49.61 -10.95
C ALA A 549 -37.62 -48.13 -11.09
N MET A 550 -38.27 -47.54 -10.07
CA MET A 550 -38.54 -46.10 -10.03
C MET A 550 -37.29 -45.26 -9.73
N TYR A 551 -36.32 -45.81 -8.98
CA TYR A 551 -35.04 -45.15 -8.68
C TYR A 551 -34.10 -45.10 -9.89
N SER A 552 -34.12 -46.11 -10.78
CA SER A 552 -33.27 -46.15 -11.96
C SER A 552 -33.74 -45.24 -13.11
N LYS A 553 -35.03 -44.87 -13.16
CA LYS A 553 -35.58 -44.05 -14.27
C LYS A 553 -35.63 -42.55 -13.95
N LYS A 554 -35.29 -42.14 -12.73
CA LYS A 554 -35.32 -40.74 -12.25
C LYS A 554 -33.94 -40.22 -11.84
N ASN A 555 -32.87 -40.68 -12.51
CA ASN A 555 -31.49 -40.40 -12.09
C ASN A 555 -30.57 -39.82 -13.19
N SER A 556 -31.11 -39.08 -14.16
CA SER A 556 -30.28 -38.27 -15.08
C SER A 556 -30.32 -36.76 -14.81
N ASP A 557 -31.25 -36.22 -14.01
CA ASP A 557 -31.44 -34.75 -13.92
C ASP A 557 -31.50 -34.17 -12.49
N PHE A 558 -31.17 -34.90 -11.43
CA PHE A 558 -31.38 -34.39 -10.05
C PHE A 558 -30.33 -34.81 -9.01
N MET A 559 -29.04 -34.67 -9.36
CA MET A 559 -27.97 -34.48 -8.35
C MET A 559 -27.46 -33.04 -8.40
N MET A 560 -28.37 -32.12 -8.11
CA MET A 560 -28.07 -30.84 -7.50
C MET A 560 -28.63 -30.85 -6.07
N ALA A 561 -28.05 -29.98 -5.27
CA ALA A 561 -28.42 -29.61 -3.91
C ALA A 561 -29.94 -29.56 -3.66
N GLU A 562 -30.26 -29.56 -2.35
CA GLU A 562 -31.54 -29.15 -1.76
C GLU A 562 -32.48 -30.29 -1.33
N ILE A 563 -32.16 -30.91 -0.19
CA ILE A 563 -33.18 -31.42 0.72
C ILE A 563 -33.02 -30.70 2.05
N ARG A 564 -33.85 -29.68 2.26
CA ARG A 564 -34.55 -29.38 3.52
C ARG A 564 -35.57 -28.27 3.27
N GLY A 565 -36.72 -28.65 2.72
CA GLY A 565 -37.96 -27.90 2.84
C GLY A 565 -38.92 -28.63 3.77
N ILE A 566 -38.87 -28.35 5.07
CA ILE A 566 -39.95 -28.71 6.01
C ILE A 566 -40.59 -27.41 6.48
N LYS A 567 -41.88 -27.26 6.17
CA LYS A 567 -42.77 -26.22 6.70
C LYS A 567 -42.97 -26.45 8.20
N VAL A 568 -42.74 -25.42 9.00
CA VAL A 568 -43.05 -25.38 10.44
C VAL A 568 -44.55 -25.16 10.63
N GLN A 569 -45.24 -26.11 11.27
CA GLN A 569 -46.55 -25.89 11.90
C GLN A 569 -46.34 -25.91 13.42
N ARG A 570 -46.89 -24.89 14.09
CA ARG A 570 -46.84 -24.71 15.55
C ARG A 570 -48.16 -25.22 16.12
N PHE A 571 -48.12 -26.17 17.05
CA PHE A 571 -49.23 -26.49 17.94
C PHE A 571 -48.66 -26.71 19.35
N ASP A 572 -49.13 -25.89 20.29
CA ASP A 572 -48.98 -26.10 21.72
C ASP A 572 -50.01 -27.14 22.16
N MET A 573 -49.61 -28.11 22.99
CA MET A 573 -50.47 -28.69 24.02
C MET A 573 -49.65 -29.49 25.04
N ASP A 574 -49.80 -29.09 26.31
CA ASP A 574 -49.38 -29.80 27.51
C ASP A 574 -50.03 -31.20 27.61
N SER A 575 -49.34 -32.17 28.23
CA SER A 575 -49.91 -33.11 29.23
C SER A 575 -48.92 -34.20 29.67
N ASP A 576 -48.56 -34.12 30.95
CA ASP A 576 -48.54 -35.16 31.99
C ASP A 576 -48.84 -36.65 31.66
N VAL A 577 -47.98 -37.51 32.25
CA VAL A 577 -48.25 -38.83 32.89
C VAL A 577 -48.48 -40.06 32.00
N PHE A 578 -47.57 -41.06 32.07
CA PHE A 578 -47.79 -42.40 32.69
C PHE A 578 -46.57 -43.33 32.53
N ASP A 579 -46.14 -43.90 33.66
CA ASP A 579 -45.31 -45.11 33.79
C ASP A 579 -45.98 -46.35 33.18
N TYR A 580 -45.21 -47.31 32.64
CA TYR A 580 -45.40 -48.75 32.90
C TYR A 580 -44.21 -49.62 32.42
N GLU A 581 -43.91 -50.62 33.25
CA GLU A 581 -42.82 -51.61 33.27
C GLU A 581 -42.72 -52.64 32.11
N PRO A 582 -41.60 -53.40 32.02
CA PRO A 582 -41.22 -54.20 30.85
C PRO A 582 -41.63 -55.69 30.93
N ARG A 583 -41.66 -56.39 29.79
CA ARG A 583 -41.61 -57.86 29.74
C ARG A 583 -40.55 -58.36 28.76
N ASN A 584 -39.70 -59.22 29.31
CA ASN A 584 -38.72 -60.10 28.67
C ASN A 584 -39.36 -61.06 27.66
N VAL A 585 -38.56 -61.58 26.70
CA VAL A 585 -38.25 -63.02 26.53
C VAL A 585 -37.39 -63.28 25.27
N ALA A 586 -36.23 -63.92 25.52
CA ALA A 586 -35.50 -65.00 24.82
C ALA A 586 -35.03 -64.93 23.34
N HIS A 587 -33.70 -64.97 23.21
CA HIS A 587 -32.83 -65.89 22.46
C HIS A 587 -33.27 -66.52 21.11
N SER A 588 -32.41 -66.36 20.08
CA SER A 588 -31.74 -67.50 19.41
C SER A 588 -30.56 -67.07 18.51
N ASN A 589 -29.49 -67.86 18.57
CA ASN A 589 -28.20 -67.81 17.86
C ASN A 589 -28.27 -68.12 16.35
N VAL A 590 -27.09 -68.00 15.69
CA VAL A 590 -26.56 -68.68 14.47
C VAL A 590 -26.16 -67.62 13.40
N SER A 591 -24.90 -67.18 13.25
CA SER A 591 -23.62 -67.79 12.82
C SER A 591 -23.47 -68.07 11.32
N LYS A 592 -22.28 -67.73 10.78
CA LYS A 592 -21.60 -68.14 9.51
C LYS A 592 -21.95 -67.30 8.27
N ASP A 593 -21.03 -66.50 7.71
CA ASP A 593 -19.74 -66.76 7.03
C ASP A 593 -19.90 -66.73 5.50
N VAL A 594 -18.80 -66.30 4.85
CA VAL A 594 -18.37 -66.57 3.47
C VAL A 594 -18.56 -65.47 2.41
N SER A 595 -17.41 -64.85 2.14
CA SER A 595 -16.89 -64.24 0.91
C SER A 595 -17.17 -64.98 -0.41
N PHE A 596 -17.35 -64.26 -1.54
CA PHE A 596 -16.57 -64.50 -2.79
C PHE A 596 -16.99 -63.63 -3.99
N LEU A 597 -15.96 -63.30 -4.80
CA LEU A 597 -15.87 -63.12 -6.29
C LEU A 597 -16.43 -61.83 -6.91
N ASN A 598 -15.55 -60.98 -7.46
CA ASN A 598 -14.95 -60.98 -8.82
C ASN A 598 -15.94 -60.43 -9.87
N GLN A 599 -15.66 -59.25 -10.46
CA GLN A 599 -14.82 -59.01 -11.64
C GLN A 599 -15.60 -59.30 -12.94
N VAL A 600 -15.48 -58.35 -13.89
CA VAL A 600 -15.64 -58.49 -15.35
C VAL A 600 -16.92 -57.88 -15.99
N ASP A 601 -16.64 -57.05 -17.01
CA ASP A 601 -17.42 -56.57 -18.17
C ASP A 601 -18.56 -55.55 -17.93
N GLN A 602 -18.63 -54.40 -18.61
CA GLN A 602 -18.25 -54.01 -19.98
C GLN A 602 -17.89 -52.52 -20.08
#